data_AF-A0A349M3F5-F1
#
_entry.id   AF-A0A349M3F5-F1
#
_cell.length_a   1.000
_cell.length_b   1.000
_cell.length_c   1.000
_cell.angle_alpha   90.00
_cell.angle_beta   90.00
_cell.angle_gamma   90.00
#
_symmetry.space_group_name_H-M   'P 1'
#
loop_
_entity.id
_entity.type
_entity.pdbx_description
1 polymer ?
#
loop_
_entity_poly.entity_id
_entity_poly.type
_entity_poly.pdbx_seq_one_letter_code
_entity_poly.pdbx_strand_id
1 'polypeptide(L)'
;MTITPTNIQKKTDLLAFTLPQLQQWLVERGEAPFRAKQIYSWLYQHLAADFSTMTNLPQTLRQQLAEEATIGPMIVRSELHSKDDRTRKILLELADSKLIESVLMLYPPHSENSARATVCVSTQAGCAFGCTFCATGQMGFDRHLSASEIVAQVLYFARELRTAPWTAAGLPGSTPIDHITNIVLMGMGEPLHNYDNVLQALRILNSAEGFNLGARHMTVSTVGLVPAIHKLSQESLQVNLAISLHAPTDELRSRTMPVNRKYPLQELLAACKDYIAATKRQVTFEYVLLARVNDSAEYAHLLGELLAPLKQFAHVNCIPVNA
;
A
#
# COMPACT_ATOMS: atom_id res chain seq x y z
N MET A 1 -19.13 -17.60 42.93
CA MET A 1 -18.70 -16.35 42.29
C MET A 1 -18.82 -16.54 40.78
N THR A 2 -19.92 -16.08 40.21
CA THR A 2 -20.15 -16.06 38.76
C THR A 2 -19.25 -14.99 38.16
N ILE A 3 -18.22 -15.42 37.44
CA ILE A 3 -17.36 -14.53 36.65
C ILE A 3 -18.21 -14.08 35.47
N THR A 4 -18.72 -12.85 35.53
CA THR A 4 -19.37 -12.19 34.41
C THR A 4 -18.36 -12.09 33.28
N PRO A 5 -18.66 -12.55 32.06
CA PRO A 5 -17.76 -12.35 30.93
C PRO A 5 -17.61 -10.84 30.72
N THR A 6 -16.39 -10.33 30.93
CA THR A 6 -16.02 -8.97 30.58
C THR A 6 -16.28 -8.83 29.09
N ASN A 7 -17.33 -8.09 28.74
CA ASN A 7 -17.62 -7.74 27.35
C ASN A 7 -16.46 -6.86 26.89
N ILE A 8 -15.43 -7.45 26.27
CA ILE A 8 -14.28 -6.71 25.74
C ILE A 8 -14.82 -5.91 24.56
N GLN A 9 -15.27 -4.69 24.85
CA GLN A 9 -15.72 -3.77 23.84
C GLN A 9 -14.56 -3.53 22.88
N LYS A 10 -14.71 -3.97 21.63
CA LYS A 10 -13.68 -3.86 20.62
C LYS A 10 -13.36 -2.37 20.40
N LYS A 11 -12.17 -1.95 20.82
CA LYS A 11 -11.71 -0.57 20.65
C LYS A 11 -11.69 -0.17 19.18
N THR A 12 -11.98 1.09 18.91
CA THR A 12 -11.98 1.65 17.55
C THR A 12 -10.56 2.05 17.15
N ASP A 13 -10.07 1.54 16.02
CA ASP A 13 -8.76 1.95 15.51
C ASP A 13 -8.88 3.28 14.76
N LEU A 14 -8.29 4.34 15.32
CA LEU A 14 -8.41 5.69 14.74
C LEU A 14 -7.67 5.82 13.41
N LEU A 15 -6.72 4.93 13.11
CA LEU A 15 -6.03 4.93 11.83
C LEU A 15 -6.94 4.53 10.67
N ALA A 16 -8.13 3.99 10.95
CA ALA A 16 -9.10 3.65 9.93
C ALA A 16 -9.90 4.88 9.46
N PHE A 17 -9.91 5.98 10.21
CA PHE A 17 -10.80 7.10 9.90
C PHE A 17 -10.15 8.14 9.01
N THR A 18 -10.91 8.59 8.02
CA THR A 18 -10.72 9.90 7.39
C THR A 18 -11.00 11.01 8.41
N LEU A 19 -10.48 12.22 8.18
CA LEU A 19 -10.72 13.35 9.07
C LEU A 19 -12.23 13.61 9.34
N PRO A 20 -13.13 13.62 8.34
CA PRO A 20 -14.57 13.76 8.60
C PRO A 20 -15.17 12.63 9.45
N GLN A 21 -14.71 11.40 9.26
CA GLN A 21 -15.16 10.26 10.09
C GLN A 21 -14.68 10.41 11.54
N LEU A 22 -13.44 10.87 11.76
CA LEU A 22 -12.93 11.14 13.10
C LEU A 22 -13.68 12.30 13.77
N GLN A 23 -14.04 13.34 13.01
CA GLN A 23 -14.89 14.42 13.51
C GLN A 23 -16.23 13.90 14.01
N GLN A 24 -16.91 13.10 13.18
CA GLN A 24 -18.19 12.49 13.55
C GLN A 24 -18.05 11.60 14.79
N TRP A 25 -17.01 10.76 14.85
CA TRP A 25 -16.74 9.86 15.97
C TRP A 25 -16.53 10.61 17.30
N LEU A 26 -15.91 11.80 17.27
CA LEU A 26 -15.75 12.66 18.45
C LEU A 26 -17.05 13.36 18.85
N VAL A 27 -17.84 13.83 17.88
CA VAL A 27 -19.15 14.47 18.15
C VAL A 27 -20.09 13.50 18.87
N GLU A 28 -20.10 12.23 18.47
CA GLU A 28 -20.87 11.16 19.13
C GLU A 28 -20.46 10.93 20.60
N ARG A 29 -19.28 11.43 21.00
CA ARG A 29 -18.72 11.35 22.35
C ARG A 29 -18.83 12.67 23.13
N GLY A 30 -19.51 13.67 22.57
CA GLY A 30 -19.64 14.99 23.18
C GLY A 30 -18.39 15.87 23.07
N GLU A 31 -17.42 15.48 22.23
CA GLU A 31 -16.20 16.25 22.00
C GLU A 31 -16.36 17.22 20.83
N ALA A 32 -15.69 18.36 20.92
CA ALA A 32 -15.78 19.39 19.88
C ALA A 32 -15.10 18.91 18.58
N PRO A 33 -15.72 19.09 17.40
CA PRO A 33 -15.23 18.51 16.14
C PRO A 33 -13.84 19.01 15.72
N PHE A 34 -13.41 20.18 16.18
CA PHE A 34 -12.06 20.69 15.89
C PHE A 34 -10.95 19.84 16.52
N ARG A 35 -11.25 19.08 17.60
CA ARG A 35 -10.31 18.15 18.24
C ARG A 35 -9.84 17.06 17.28
N ALA A 36 -10.65 16.71 16.28
CA ALA A 36 -10.27 15.75 15.25
C ALA A 36 -9.00 16.17 14.53
N LYS A 37 -8.86 17.46 14.15
CA LYS A 37 -7.65 17.96 13.48
C LYS A 37 -6.40 17.84 14.36
N GLN A 38 -6.55 18.08 15.67
CA GLN A 38 -5.45 17.92 16.62
C GLN A 38 -5.00 16.46 16.70
N ILE A 39 -5.96 15.53 16.84
CA ILE A 39 -5.68 14.09 16.86
C ILE A 39 -5.06 13.65 15.52
N TYR A 40 -5.60 14.10 14.38
CA TYR A 40 -5.08 13.77 13.05
C TYR A 40 -3.63 14.23 12.87
N SER A 41 -3.32 15.47 13.28
CA SER A 41 -1.95 15.98 13.27
C SER A 41 -1.03 15.12 14.15
N TRP A 42 -1.48 14.71 15.35
CA TRP A 42 -0.69 13.80 16.18
C TRP A 42 -0.45 12.43 15.52
N LEU A 43 -1.48 11.82 14.94
CA LEU A 43 -1.39 10.50 14.31
C LEU A 43 -0.45 10.50 13.10
N TYR A 44 -0.52 11.53 12.24
CA TYR A 44 0.10 11.48 10.92
C TYR A 44 1.26 12.46 10.72
N GLN A 45 1.25 13.62 11.38
CA GLN A 45 2.33 14.61 11.26
C GLN A 45 3.36 14.41 12.37
N HIS A 46 2.93 14.20 13.62
CA HIS A 46 3.82 13.89 14.74
C HIS A 46 4.11 12.39 14.88
N LEU A 47 3.36 11.54 14.18
CA LEU A 47 3.51 10.07 14.18
C LEU A 47 3.36 9.44 15.57
N ALA A 48 2.52 10.01 16.42
CA ALA A 48 2.25 9.49 17.77
C ALA A 48 1.79 8.03 17.72
N ALA A 49 2.30 7.22 18.65
CA ALA A 49 1.90 5.83 18.85
C ALA A 49 1.07 5.65 20.13
N ASP A 50 0.93 6.70 20.96
CA ASP A 50 0.21 6.68 22.22
C ASP A 50 -0.53 8.01 22.42
N PHE A 51 -1.81 7.94 22.79
CA PHE A 51 -2.65 9.10 23.13
C PHE A 51 -2.08 9.94 24.26
N SER A 52 -1.31 9.35 25.18
CA SER A 52 -0.69 10.06 26.30
C SER A 52 0.24 11.18 25.84
N THR A 53 0.86 11.02 24.66
CA THR A 53 1.80 11.98 24.06
C THR A 53 1.13 13.21 23.44
N MET A 54 -0.21 13.20 23.28
CA MET A 54 -0.96 14.27 22.62
C MET A 54 -1.18 15.46 23.55
N THR A 55 -0.13 16.20 23.88
CA THR A 55 -0.09 17.19 24.98
C THR A 55 -1.02 18.40 24.81
N ASN A 56 -1.51 18.68 23.60
CA ASN A 56 -2.50 19.73 23.34
C ASN A 56 -3.96 19.27 23.51
N LEU A 57 -4.17 18.00 23.89
CA LEU A 57 -5.48 17.45 24.24
C LEU A 57 -5.68 17.47 25.77
N PRO A 58 -6.90 17.76 26.25
CA PRO A 58 -7.25 17.61 27.66
C PRO A 58 -6.91 16.21 28.17
N GLN A 59 -6.52 16.11 29.44
CA GLN A 59 -6.23 14.81 30.07
C GLN A 59 -7.44 13.86 30.01
N THR A 60 -8.64 14.39 30.22
CA THR A 60 -9.90 13.63 30.14
C THR A 60 -10.09 13.00 28.76
N LEU A 61 -9.86 13.76 27.69
CA LEU A 61 -9.95 13.26 26.32
C LEU A 61 -8.90 12.18 26.05
N ARG A 62 -7.64 12.37 26.49
CA ARG A 62 -6.59 11.34 26.32
C ARG A 62 -6.95 10.03 27.03
N GLN A 63 -7.55 10.11 28.21
CA GLN A 63 -8.03 8.93 28.95
C GLN A 63 -9.18 8.25 28.22
N GLN A 64 -10.17 9.00 27.75
CA GLN A 64 -11.28 8.44 26.97
C GLN A 64 -10.80 7.76 25.68
N LEU A 65 -9.86 8.38 24.95
CA LEU A 65 -9.26 7.76 23.77
C LEU A 65 -8.54 6.46 24.12
N ALA A 66 -7.79 6.42 25.22
CA ALA A 66 -7.11 5.22 25.68
C ALA A 66 -8.08 4.09 26.07
N GLU A 67 -9.28 4.40 26.54
CA GLU A 67 -10.31 3.43 26.89
C GLU A 67 -11.06 2.90 25.65
N GLU A 68 -11.41 3.76 24.70
CA GLU A 68 -12.32 3.44 23.61
C GLU A 68 -11.63 3.17 22.26
N ALA A 69 -10.36 3.58 22.11
CA ALA A 69 -9.69 3.59 20.83
C ALA A 69 -8.28 2.97 20.86
N THR A 70 -7.76 2.67 19.67
CA THR A 70 -6.39 2.18 19.44
C THR A 70 -5.74 2.95 18.30
N ILE A 71 -4.41 2.81 18.21
CA ILE A 71 -3.59 3.28 17.09
C ILE A 71 -2.88 2.05 16.53
N GLY A 72 -3.45 1.42 15.49
CA GLY A 72 -2.79 0.36 14.71
C GLY A 72 -2.01 -0.67 15.52
N PRO A 73 -2.67 -1.56 16.29
CA PRO A 73 -1.98 -2.56 17.10
C PRO A 73 -1.34 -3.62 16.17
N MET A 74 -0.09 -3.40 15.80
CA MET A 74 0.70 -4.37 15.03
C MET A 74 1.93 -4.76 15.84
N ILE A 75 2.18 -6.06 15.91
CA ILE A 75 3.34 -6.60 16.61
C ILE A 75 4.36 -6.99 15.55
N VAL A 76 5.56 -6.41 15.61
CA VAL A 76 6.68 -6.86 14.78
C VAL A 76 7.16 -8.20 15.33
N ARG A 77 7.05 -9.26 14.52
CA ARG A 77 7.49 -10.61 14.87
C ARG A 77 8.93 -10.87 14.46
N SER A 78 9.36 -10.30 13.34
CA SER A 78 10.74 -10.35 12.88
C SER A 78 11.03 -9.22 11.91
N GLU A 79 12.31 -8.91 11.77
CA GLU A 79 12.82 -7.92 10.84
C GLU A 79 14.08 -8.48 10.15
N LEU A 80 14.22 -8.18 8.86
CA LEU A 80 15.35 -8.56 8.03
C LEU A 80 15.89 -7.33 7.30
N HIS A 81 17.20 -7.18 7.30
CA HIS A 81 17.92 -6.11 6.61
C HIS A 81 18.72 -6.68 5.45
N SER A 82 18.74 -5.98 4.32
CA SER A 82 19.67 -6.28 3.24
C SER A 82 21.11 -5.96 3.65
N LYS A 83 22.08 -6.58 2.98
CA LYS A 83 23.51 -6.39 3.26
C LYS A 83 23.99 -4.95 3.05
N ASP A 84 23.32 -4.21 2.17
CA ASP A 84 23.62 -2.81 1.87
C ASP A 84 22.75 -1.82 2.67
N ASP A 85 21.93 -2.33 3.61
CA ASP A 85 21.02 -1.57 4.48
C ASP A 85 20.03 -0.66 3.73
N ARG A 86 19.74 -0.98 2.47
CA ARG A 86 18.77 -0.25 1.64
C ARG A 86 17.38 -0.86 1.65
N THR A 87 17.25 -2.10 2.10
CA THR A 87 15.97 -2.81 2.13
C THR A 87 15.75 -3.40 3.51
N ARG A 88 14.60 -3.09 4.10
CA ARG A 88 14.15 -3.63 5.37
C ARG A 88 12.82 -4.32 5.17
N LYS A 89 12.72 -5.59 5.55
CA LYS A 89 11.47 -6.36 5.50
C LYS A 89 11.05 -6.71 6.92
N ILE A 90 9.80 -6.40 7.25
CA ILE A 90 9.20 -6.71 8.54
C ILE A 90 8.09 -7.74 8.37
N LEU A 91 8.02 -8.67 9.33
CA LEU A 91 6.88 -9.57 9.53
C LEU A 91 6.01 -8.99 10.63
N LEU A 92 4.79 -8.61 10.27
CA LEU A 92 3.81 -8.01 11.17
C LEU A 92 2.74 -9.02 11.52
N GLU A 93 2.45 -9.16 12.81
CA GLU A 93 1.28 -9.87 13.29
C GLU A 93 0.14 -8.88 13.57
N LEU A 94 -1.02 -9.23 13.00
CA LEU A 94 -2.29 -8.51 13.14
C LEU A 94 -3.04 -8.96 14.39
N ALA A 95 -4.07 -8.20 14.78
CA ALA A 95 -4.83 -8.48 16.01
C ALA A 95 -5.51 -9.87 16.05
N ASP A 96 -5.69 -10.51 14.90
CA ASP A 96 -6.22 -11.86 14.73
C ASP A 96 -5.13 -12.92 14.46
N SER A 97 -3.87 -12.61 14.82
CA SER A 97 -2.69 -13.47 14.68
C SER A 97 -2.31 -13.83 13.25
N LYS A 98 -2.93 -13.22 12.25
CA LYS A 98 -2.50 -13.32 10.86
C LYS A 98 -1.20 -12.56 10.65
N LEU A 99 -0.36 -13.08 9.78
CA LEU A 99 0.95 -12.51 9.47
C LEU A 99 0.92 -11.86 8.10
N ILE A 100 1.48 -10.65 8.00
CA ILE A 100 1.72 -9.95 6.74
C ILE A 100 3.15 -9.44 6.69
N GLU A 101 3.65 -9.20 5.48
CA GLU A 101 4.94 -8.57 5.26
C GLU A 101 4.79 -7.13 4.78
N SER A 102 5.72 -6.27 5.16
CA SER A 102 5.88 -4.93 4.59
C SER A 102 7.36 -4.66 4.37
N VAL A 103 7.69 -3.89 3.33
CA VAL A 103 9.10 -3.66 2.94
C VAL A 103 9.35 -2.18 2.76
N LEU A 104 10.40 -1.66 3.39
CA LEU A 104 10.95 -0.35 3.10
C LEU A 104 12.15 -0.50 2.17
N MET A 105 12.14 0.27 1.08
CA MET A 105 13.23 0.34 0.11
C MET A 105 13.74 1.78 0.01
N LEU A 106 15.05 1.93 0.17
CA LEU A 106 15.76 3.20 0.18
C LEU A 106 16.58 3.32 -1.11
N TYR A 107 16.24 4.32 -1.91
CA TYR A 107 16.91 4.63 -3.16
C TYR A 107 17.78 5.86 -2.96
N PRO A 108 19.11 5.73 -3.07
CA PRO A 108 20.02 6.86 -3.03
C PRO A 108 19.70 7.87 -4.14
N PRO A 109 20.03 9.16 -3.96
CA PRO A 109 19.83 10.16 -4.99
C PRO A 109 20.74 9.90 -6.20
N HIS A 110 20.19 10.12 -7.41
CA HIS A 110 20.95 10.22 -8.67
C HIS A 110 21.17 11.69 -9.11
N SER A 111 20.43 12.60 -8.50
CA SER A 111 20.53 14.06 -8.59
C SER A 111 20.06 14.69 -7.26
N GLU A 112 20.22 16.00 -7.07
CA GLU A 112 19.65 16.70 -5.91
C GLU A 112 18.16 16.39 -5.74
N ASN A 113 17.72 16.16 -4.50
CA ASN A 113 16.33 15.89 -4.12
C ASN A 113 15.66 14.67 -4.81
N SER A 114 16.43 13.70 -5.31
CA SER A 114 15.91 12.49 -5.97
C SER A 114 15.96 11.23 -5.11
N ALA A 115 16.40 11.35 -3.85
CA ALA A 115 16.38 10.24 -2.91
C ALA A 115 14.94 9.81 -2.63
N ARG A 116 14.68 8.50 -2.53
CA ARG A 116 13.32 7.98 -2.29
C ARG A 116 13.31 6.93 -1.18
N ALA A 117 12.32 7.02 -0.32
CA ALA A 117 11.89 5.94 0.56
C ALA A 117 10.54 5.42 0.07
N THR A 118 10.52 4.17 -0.41
CA THR A 118 9.32 3.51 -0.90
C THR A 118 8.90 2.43 0.06
N VAL A 119 7.65 2.47 0.52
CA VAL A 119 7.05 1.36 1.28
C VAL A 119 6.23 0.47 0.36
N CYS A 120 6.55 -0.82 0.34
CA CYS A 120 5.75 -1.87 -0.26
C CYS A 120 4.75 -2.39 0.77
N VAL A 121 3.47 -2.12 0.54
CA VAL A 121 2.39 -2.33 1.50
C VAL A 121 1.53 -3.52 1.08
N SER A 122 1.23 -4.39 2.03
CA SER A 122 0.25 -5.47 1.90
C SER A 122 -1.18 -4.94 2.04
N THR A 123 -2.11 -5.54 1.30
CA THR A 123 -3.53 -5.19 1.30
C THR A 123 -4.43 -6.33 1.74
N GLN A 124 -3.90 -7.56 1.82
CA GLN A 124 -4.60 -8.76 2.26
C GLN A 124 -3.64 -9.65 3.06
N ALA A 125 -4.20 -10.48 3.96
CA ALA A 125 -3.50 -11.64 4.49
C ALA A 125 -3.69 -12.79 3.49
N GLY A 126 -2.63 -13.11 2.75
CA GLY A 126 -2.69 -14.03 1.61
C GLY A 126 -3.24 -13.37 0.33
N CYS A 127 -3.52 -14.17 -0.70
CA CYS A 127 -4.08 -13.70 -1.98
C CYS A 127 -4.87 -14.81 -2.69
N ALA A 128 -6.06 -14.47 -3.20
CA ALA A 128 -6.98 -15.45 -3.80
C ALA A 128 -6.68 -15.78 -5.27
N PHE A 129 -5.74 -15.07 -5.91
CA PHE A 129 -5.57 -15.11 -7.37
C PHE A 129 -4.62 -16.19 -7.89
N GLY A 130 -3.87 -16.85 -7.00
CA GLY A 130 -3.13 -18.07 -7.34
C GLY A 130 -2.08 -17.90 -8.46
N CYS A 131 -1.46 -16.72 -8.58
CA CYS A 131 -0.37 -16.52 -9.52
C CYS A 131 0.78 -17.49 -9.21
N THR A 132 1.20 -18.31 -10.18
CA THR A 132 2.05 -19.49 -9.91
C THR A 132 3.47 -19.12 -9.48
N PHE A 133 3.96 -17.95 -9.87
CA PHE A 133 5.27 -17.40 -9.50
C PHE A 133 5.24 -16.60 -8.18
N CYS A 134 4.07 -16.46 -7.53
CA CYS A 134 3.90 -15.65 -6.33
C CYS A 134 3.73 -16.53 -5.10
N ALA A 135 4.64 -16.43 -4.12
CA ALA A 135 4.54 -17.15 -2.85
C ALA A 135 3.20 -16.88 -2.14
N THR A 136 2.76 -15.61 -2.07
CA THR A 136 1.47 -15.22 -1.48
C THR A 136 0.28 -15.85 -2.18
N GLY A 137 0.35 -16.05 -3.51
CA GLY A 137 -0.70 -16.73 -4.27
C GLY A 137 -0.81 -18.22 -3.92
N GLN A 138 0.28 -18.84 -3.50
CA GLN A 138 0.32 -20.25 -3.09
C GLN A 138 -0.16 -20.45 -1.64
N MET A 139 -0.06 -19.42 -0.79
CA MET A 139 -0.56 -19.45 0.59
C MET A 139 -2.09 -19.49 0.71
N GLY A 140 -2.80 -19.16 -0.38
CA GLY A 140 -4.25 -18.97 -0.35
C GLY A 140 -4.66 -17.61 0.21
N PHE A 141 -5.96 -17.42 0.40
CA PHE A 141 -6.55 -16.17 0.90
C PHE A 141 -7.20 -16.40 2.26
N ASP A 142 -6.86 -15.55 3.22
CA ASP A 142 -7.53 -15.50 4.51
C ASP A 142 -8.57 -14.37 4.54
N ARG A 143 -8.10 -13.12 4.48
CA ARG A 143 -8.99 -11.95 4.56
C ARG A 143 -8.37 -10.68 3.98
N HIS A 144 -9.24 -9.71 3.77
CA HIS A 144 -8.85 -8.32 3.53
C HIS A 144 -8.27 -7.66 4.78
N LEU A 145 -7.29 -6.78 4.57
CA LEU A 145 -6.84 -5.87 5.61
C LEU A 145 -7.80 -4.68 5.73
N SER A 146 -7.98 -4.17 6.95
CA SER A 146 -8.69 -2.91 7.16
C SER A 146 -7.87 -1.74 6.63
N ALA A 147 -8.50 -0.57 6.45
CA ALA A 147 -7.77 0.66 6.14
C ALA A 147 -6.69 0.98 7.19
N SER A 148 -6.96 0.72 8.48
CA SER A 148 -5.97 0.98 9.54
C SER A 148 -4.75 0.06 9.45
N GLU A 149 -4.93 -1.22 9.14
CA GLU A 149 -3.83 -2.18 8.96
C GLU A 149 -2.95 -1.82 7.74
N ILE A 150 -3.55 -1.28 6.68
CA ILE A 150 -2.82 -0.77 5.50
C ILE A 150 -2.01 0.48 5.87
N VAL A 151 -2.65 1.46 6.53
CA VAL A 151 -2.01 2.72 6.94
C VAL A 151 -0.89 2.48 7.96
N ALA A 152 -1.10 1.58 8.91
CA ALA A 152 -0.16 1.32 9.99
C ALA A 152 1.20 0.80 9.48
N GLN A 153 1.23 0.05 8.37
CA GLN A 153 2.47 -0.39 7.71
C GLN A 153 3.34 0.78 7.27
N VAL A 154 2.72 1.86 6.77
CA VAL A 154 3.42 3.08 6.34
C VAL A 154 3.92 3.85 7.55
N LEU A 155 3.08 4.00 8.58
CA LEU A 155 3.43 4.74 9.79
C LEU A 155 4.55 4.08 10.59
N TYR A 156 4.66 2.74 10.54
CA TYR A 156 5.79 2.03 11.13
C TYR A 156 7.11 2.56 10.57
N PHE A 157 7.29 2.49 9.25
CA PHE A 157 8.51 2.93 8.59
C PHE A 157 8.70 4.46 8.63
N ALA A 158 7.61 5.24 8.65
CA ALA A 158 7.71 6.69 8.83
C ALA A 158 8.28 7.06 10.22
N ARG A 159 7.87 6.36 11.28
CA ARG A 159 8.40 6.56 12.64
C ARG A 159 9.86 6.14 12.72
N GLU A 160 10.20 5.04 12.07
CA GLU A 160 11.57 4.52 11.99
C GLU A 160 12.50 5.54 11.32
N LEU A 161 12.16 6.03 10.11
CA LEU A 161 12.98 7.01 9.40
C LEU A 161 13.06 8.36 10.11
N ARG A 162 12.02 8.77 10.83
CA ARG A 162 12.07 9.98 11.65
C ARG A 162 13.04 9.86 12.81
N THR A 163 13.09 8.68 13.43
CA THR A 163 13.96 8.42 14.59
C THR A 163 15.40 8.17 14.16
N ALA A 164 15.59 7.48 13.05
CA ALA A 164 16.88 7.16 12.47
C ALA A 164 16.87 7.47 10.95
N PRO A 165 17.07 8.75 10.57
CA PRO A 165 17.21 9.13 9.17
C PRO A 165 18.33 8.35 8.49
N TRP A 166 18.05 7.82 7.30
CA TRP A 166 19.04 7.06 6.55
C TRP A 166 19.86 7.98 5.66
N THR A 167 21.19 7.81 5.64
CA THR A 167 22.08 8.59 4.77
C THR A 167 22.92 7.64 3.93
N ALA A 168 23.04 7.92 2.63
CA ALA A 168 23.85 7.11 1.74
C ALA A 168 25.34 7.27 2.07
N ALA A 169 25.96 6.23 2.63
CA ALA A 169 27.39 6.23 2.91
C ALA A 169 28.21 6.38 1.60
N GLY A 170 29.18 7.30 1.61
CA GLY A 170 30.12 7.47 0.49
C GLY A 170 29.60 8.25 -0.72
N LEU A 171 28.41 8.88 -0.65
CA LEU A 171 27.91 9.77 -1.70
C LEU A 171 27.95 11.25 -1.27
N PRO A 172 28.59 12.16 -2.03
CA PRO A 172 28.58 13.60 -1.76
C PRO A 172 27.15 14.18 -1.82
N GLY A 173 26.81 15.10 -0.92
CA GLY A 173 25.51 15.79 -0.94
C GLY A 173 24.30 14.92 -0.57
N SER A 174 24.50 13.87 0.21
CA SER A 174 23.43 12.96 0.64
C SER A 174 22.52 13.62 1.69
N THR A 175 21.47 14.31 1.23
CA THR A 175 20.36 14.69 2.10
C THR A 175 19.81 13.42 2.77
N PRO A 176 19.71 13.36 4.12
CA PRO A 176 19.14 12.22 4.80
C PRO A 176 17.71 11.94 4.33
N ILE A 177 17.38 10.66 4.19
CA ILE A 177 16.01 10.20 3.98
C ILE A 177 15.39 10.02 5.37
N ASP A 178 14.55 10.97 5.78
CA ASP A 178 13.89 11.02 7.11
C ASP A 178 12.37 10.83 7.04
N HIS A 179 11.82 10.67 5.84
CA HIS A 179 10.39 10.50 5.59
C HIS A 179 10.12 9.57 4.41
N ILE A 180 8.89 9.06 4.34
CA ILE A 180 8.41 8.24 3.23
C ILE A 180 8.05 9.14 2.05
N THR A 181 8.59 8.82 0.88
CA THR A 181 8.36 9.59 -0.36
C THR A 181 7.42 8.88 -1.31
N ASN A 182 7.26 7.55 -1.17
CA ASN A 182 6.51 6.72 -2.11
C ASN A 182 5.84 5.53 -1.40
N ILE A 183 4.69 5.09 -1.93
CA ILE A 183 4.00 3.88 -1.51
C ILE A 183 3.65 3.06 -2.74
N VAL A 184 3.89 1.76 -2.69
CA VAL A 184 3.45 0.81 -3.71
C VAL A 184 2.62 -0.29 -3.05
N LEU A 185 1.41 -0.51 -3.56
CA LEU A 185 0.55 -1.62 -3.13
C LEU A 185 0.93 -2.88 -3.93
N MET A 186 2.12 -3.39 -3.63
CA MET A 186 2.75 -4.55 -4.29
C MET A 186 3.20 -5.61 -3.26
N GLY A 187 2.72 -5.51 -2.02
CA GLY A 187 2.96 -6.51 -0.98
C GLY A 187 2.03 -7.72 -1.14
N MET A 188 1.59 -8.27 -0.02
CA MET A 188 0.64 -9.39 -0.03
C MET A 188 -0.77 -8.92 -0.42
N GLY A 189 -1.39 -9.64 -1.36
CA GLY A 189 -2.78 -9.43 -1.76
C GLY A 189 -2.98 -8.76 -3.11
N GLU A 190 -4.22 -8.78 -3.59
CA GLU A 190 -4.68 -8.00 -4.75
C GLU A 190 -5.40 -6.73 -4.27
N PRO A 191 -4.81 -5.53 -4.43
CA PRO A 191 -5.37 -4.29 -3.92
C PRO A 191 -6.80 -4.01 -4.40
N LEU A 192 -7.10 -4.25 -5.68
CA LEU A 192 -8.43 -3.96 -6.23
C LEU A 192 -9.50 -4.98 -5.80
N HIS A 193 -9.09 -6.11 -5.22
CA HIS A 193 -10.01 -7.04 -4.55
C HIS A 193 -10.38 -6.54 -3.15
N ASN A 194 -9.53 -5.71 -2.52
CA ASN A 194 -9.83 -5.03 -1.26
C ASN A 194 -10.12 -3.52 -1.47
N TYR A 195 -10.96 -3.23 -2.46
CA TYR A 195 -11.10 -1.88 -3.03
C TYR A 195 -11.40 -0.79 -1.98
N ASP A 196 -12.41 -0.99 -1.14
CA ASP A 196 -12.91 0.08 -0.27
C ASP A 196 -11.91 0.40 0.86
N ASN A 197 -11.29 -0.60 1.49
CA ASN A 197 -10.25 -0.38 2.50
C ASN A 197 -8.99 0.26 1.89
N VAL A 198 -8.58 -0.18 0.70
CA VAL A 198 -7.45 0.39 -0.02
C VAL A 198 -7.69 1.86 -0.34
N LEU A 199 -8.84 2.20 -0.91
CA LEU A 199 -9.17 3.57 -1.27
C LEU A 199 -9.27 4.48 -0.02
N GLN A 200 -9.83 3.97 1.07
CA GLN A 200 -9.88 4.68 2.34
C GLN A 200 -8.47 4.94 2.90
N ALA A 201 -7.60 3.94 2.92
CA ALA A 201 -6.20 4.09 3.33
C ALA A 201 -5.45 5.13 2.47
N LEU A 202 -5.62 5.08 1.14
CA LEU A 202 -4.99 6.04 0.24
C LEU A 202 -5.49 7.48 0.47
N ARG A 203 -6.78 7.68 0.74
CA ARG A 203 -7.35 9.00 1.09
C ARG A 203 -6.81 9.52 2.42
N ILE A 204 -6.63 8.64 3.41
CA ILE A 204 -6.03 8.99 4.71
C ILE A 204 -4.58 9.44 4.52
N LEU A 205 -3.79 8.68 3.75
CA LEU A 205 -2.39 8.97 3.46
C LEU A 205 -2.21 10.22 2.58
N ASN A 206 -3.18 10.52 1.72
CA ASN A 206 -3.17 11.71 0.86
C ASN A 206 -3.67 12.99 1.55
N SER A 207 -4.39 12.88 2.67
CA SER A 207 -4.99 14.03 3.35
C SER A 207 -3.94 15.09 3.69
N ALA A 208 -4.17 16.33 3.25
CA ALA A 208 -3.30 17.48 3.55
C ALA A 208 -3.22 17.79 5.06
N GLU A 209 -4.30 17.50 5.77
CA GLU A 209 -4.39 17.63 7.24
C GLU A 209 -3.77 16.42 7.97
N GLY A 210 -3.37 15.38 7.22
CA GLY A 210 -2.83 14.13 7.74
C GLY A 210 -1.40 13.88 7.27
N PHE A 211 -1.16 12.71 6.68
CA PHE A 211 0.16 12.28 6.24
C PHE A 211 0.69 13.06 5.03
N ASN A 212 -0.22 13.69 4.27
CA ASN A 212 0.07 14.62 3.19
C ASN A 212 0.99 14.06 2.08
N LEU A 213 0.89 12.76 1.78
CA LEU A 213 1.61 12.17 0.66
C LEU A 213 0.85 12.44 -0.64
N GLY A 214 1.51 13.10 -1.60
CA GLY A 214 0.90 13.39 -2.90
C GLY A 214 0.45 12.11 -3.62
N ALA A 215 -0.77 12.09 -4.16
CA ALA A 215 -1.36 10.88 -4.75
C ALA A 215 -0.50 10.23 -5.85
N ARG A 216 0.26 11.04 -6.60
CA ARG A 216 1.18 10.58 -7.66
C ARG A 216 2.41 9.82 -7.13
N HIS A 217 2.61 9.81 -5.82
CA HIS A 217 3.64 9.01 -5.17
C HIS A 217 3.12 7.66 -4.69
N MET A 218 1.83 7.39 -4.88
CA MET A 218 1.18 6.14 -4.54
C MET A 218 0.82 5.36 -5.80
N THR A 219 1.25 4.10 -5.86
CA THR A 219 0.97 3.20 -6.99
C THR A 219 0.10 2.04 -6.53
N VAL A 220 -1.04 1.85 -7.19
CA VAL A 220 -1.90 0.68 -7.01
C VAL A 220 -1.55 -0.33 -8.10
N SER A 221 -1.05 -1.49 -7.70
CA SER A 221 -0.85 -2.62 -8.62
C SER A 221 -2.10 -3.50 -8.66
N THR A 222 -2.36 -4.15 -9.80
CA THR A 222 -3.44 -5.13 -9.93
C THR A 222 -3.08 -6.24 -10.91
N VAL A 223 -3.57 -7.45 -10.63
CA VAL A 223 -3.54 -8.60 -11.55
C VAL A 223 -4.48 -8.45 -12.75
N GLY A 224 -5.23 -7.34 -12.84
CA GLY A 224 -6.10 -7.03 -13.98
C GLY A 224 -7.58 -7.24 -13.70
N LEU A 225 -8.07 -6.79 -12.54
CA LEU A 225 -9.50 -6.79 -12.23
C LEU A 225 -10.23 -5.69 -13.02
N VAL A 226 -10.64 -6.01 -14.25
CA VAL A 226 -11.24 -5.08 -15.22
C VAL A 226 -12.34 -4.18 -14.61
N PRO A 227 -13.38 -4.70 -13.93
CA PRO A 227 -14.41 -3.84 -13.34
C PRO A 227 -13.87 -2.85 -12.30
N ALA A 228 -12.86 -3.25 -11.53
CA ALA A 228 -12.26 -2.42 -10.50
C ALA A 228 -11.29 -1.37 -11.10
N ILE A 229 -10.63 -1.67 -12.23
CA ILE A 229 -9.87 -0.67 -13.00
C ILE A 229 -10.80 0.43 -13.50
N HIS A 230 -11.98 0.07 -14.03
CA HIS A 230 -12.99 1.06 -14.40
C HIS A 230 -13.47 1.87 -13.20
N LYS A 231 -13.76 1.23 -12.07
CA LYS A 231 -14.14 1.93 -10.83
C LYS A 231 -13.04 2.94 -10.41
N LEU A 232 -11.77 2.51 -10.41
CA LEU A 232 -10.62 3.36 -10.07
C LEU A 232 -10.46 4.56 -11.03
N SER A 233 -10.77 4.39 -12.31
CA SER A 233 -10.70 5.47 -13.31
C SER A 233 -11.64 6.65 -13.01
N GLN A 234 -12.68 6.42 -12.23
CA GLN A 234 -13.68 7.43 -11.84
C GLN A 234 -13.34 8.12 -10.52
N GLU A 235 -12.30 7.66 -9.81
CA GLU A 235 -11.86 8.31 -8.57
C GLU A 235 -11.12 9.62 -8.87
N SER A 236 -11.37 10.65 -8.05
CA SER A 236 -10.64 11.92 -8.13
C SER A 236 -9.19 11.80 -7.64
N LEU A 237 -8.85 10.70 -6.96
CA LEU A 237 -7.52 10.47 -6.42
C LEU A 237 -6.53 10.11 -7.53
N GLN A 238 -5.51 10.94 -7.72
CA GLN A 238 -4.54 10.82 -8.82
C GLN A 238 -3.43 9.80 -8.54
N VAL A 239 -3.78 8.57 -8.15
CA VAL A 239 -2.81 7.48 -7.99
C VAL A 239 -2.29 6.97 -9.33
N ASN A 240 -1.10 6.37 -9.30
CA ASN A 240 -0.57 5.64 -10.45
C ASN A 240 -1.17 4.23 -10.49
N LEU A 241 -1.35 3.69 -11.70
CA LEU A 241 -1.83 2.33 -11.93
C LEU A 241 -0.69 1.48 -12.50
N ALA A 242 -0.43 0.35 -11.85
CA ALA A 242 0.44 -0.70 -12.36
C ALA A 242 -0.38 -1.97 -12.65
N ILE A 243 -0.10 -2.62 -13.78
CA ILE A 243 -0.74 -3.85 -14.22
C ILE A 243 0.28 -4.97 -14.17
N SER A 244 0.03 -5.98 -13.33
CA SER A 244 0.75 -7.25 -13.37
C SER A 244 0.36 -8.01 -14.66
N LEU A 245 1.15 -7.79 -15.71
CA LEU A 245 0.89 -8.33 -17.05
C LEU A 245 1.53 -9.71 -17.22
N HIS A 246 2.86 -9.76 -17.06
CA HIS A 246 3.71 -10.96 -16.98
C HIS A 246 3.68 -11.95 -18.16
N ALA A 247 2.87 -11.72 -19.19
CA ALA A 247 2.86 -12.51 -20.41
C ALA A 247 2.21 -11.72 -21.55
N PRO A 248 2.72 -11.83 -22.80
CA PRO A 248 2.17 -11.11 -23.93
C PRO A 248 1.07 -11.87 -24.69
N THR A 249 0.75 -13.11 -24.30
CA THR A 249 -0.30 -13.93 -24.92
C THR A 249 -1.24 -14.51 -23.86
N ASP A 250 -2.52 -14.70 -24.21
CA ASP A 250 -3.53 -15.25 -23.29
C ASP A 250 -3.20 -16.68 -22.85
N GLU A 251 -2.61 -17.49 -23.74
CA GLU A 251 -2.20 -18.86 -23.43
C GLU A 251 -1.17 -18.86 -22.29
N LEU A 252 -0.08 -18.09 -22.44
CA LEU A 252 0.96 -18.01 -21.43
C LEU A 252 0.46 -17.34 -20.16
N ARG A 253 -0.32 -16.26 -20.29
CA ARG A 253 -0.87 -15.55 -19.13
C ARG A 253 -1.82 -16.43 -18.32
N SER A 254 -2.67 -17.22 -18.97
CA SER A 254 -3.61 -18.12 -18.28
C SER A 254 -2.92 -19.30 -17.59
N ARG A 255 -1.68 -19.65 -17.98
CA ARG A 255 -0.88 -20.67 -17.30
C ARG A 255 -0.32 -20.17 -15.97
N THR A 256 0.08 -18.91 -15.89
CA THR A 256 0.74 -18.33 -14.71
C THR A 256 -0.16 -17.46 -13.85
N MET A 257 -1.20 -16.86 -14.44
CA MET A 257 -2.15 -15.93 -13.82
C MET A 257 -3.59 -16.35 -14.13
N PRO A 258 -4.23 -17.17 -13.26
CA PRO A 258 -5.58 -17.71 -13.48
C PRO A 258 -6.66 -16.65 -13.79
N VAL A 259 -6.51 -15.43 -13.26
CA VAL A 259 -7.42 -14.29 -13.52
C VAL A 259 -7.62 -14.02 -15.02
N ASN A 260 -6.63 -14.33 -15.86
CA ASN A 260 -6.69 -14.11 -17.29
C ASN A 260 -7.83 -14.89 -17.99
N ARG A 261 -8.25 -16.02 -17.43
CA ARG A 261 -9.38 -16.79 -17.97
C ARG A 261 -10.71 -16.04 -17.81
N LYS A 262 -10.79 -15.15 -16.81
CA LYS A 262 -11.95 -14.30 -16.57
C LYS A 262 -11.83 -12.95 -17.27
N TYR A 263 -10.64 -12.37 -17.29
CA TYR A 263 -10.34 -11.11 -17.95
C TYR A 263 -9.13 -11.29 -18.89
N PRO A 264 -9.37 -11.73 -20.14
CA PRO A 264 -8.32 -11.90 -21.14
C PRO A 264 -7.61 -10.59 -21.49
N LEU A 265 -6.47 -10.68 -22.16
CA LEU A 265 -5.62 -9.54 -22.51
C LEU A 265 -6.38 -8.43 -23.26
N GLN A 266 -7.26 -8.81 -24.20
CA GLN A 266 -8.05 -7.84 -24.94
C GLN A 266 -8.94 -6.97 -24.03
N GLU A 267 -9.64 -7.59 -23.08
CA GLU A 267 -10.48 -6.89 -22.11
C GLU A 267 -9.65 -6.05 -21.14
N LEU A 268 -8.54 -6.59 -20.66
CA LEU A 268 -7.61 -5.88 -19.79
C LEU A 268 -7.06 -4.61 -20.46
N LEU A 269 -6.62 -4.70 -21.72
CA LEU A 269 -6.08 -3.55 -22.45
C LEU A 269 -7.16 -2.53 -22.82
N ALA A 270 -8.40 -2.97 -23.07
CA ALA A 270 -9.53 -2.05 -23.22
C ALA A 270 -9.75 -1.25 -21.92
N ALA A 271 -9.75 -1.91 -20.76
CA ALA A 271 -9.87 -1.24 -19.47
C ALA A 271 -8.71 -0.26 -19.20
N CYS A 272 -7.48 -0.63 -19.55
CA CYS A 272 -6.32 0.26 -19.47
C CYS A 272 -6.48 1.48 -20.38
N LYS A 273 -6.96 1.28 -21.61
CA LYS A 273 -7.23 2.37 -22.56
C LYS A 273 -8.26 3.35 -22.01
N ASP A 274 -9.34 2.84 -21.42
CA ASP A 274 -10.39 3.66 -20.81
C ASP A 274 -9.87 4.41 -19.57
N TYR A 275 -9.05 3.75 -18.74
CA TYR A 275 -8.36 4.39 -17.62
C TYR A 275 -7.47 5.54 -18.10
N ILE A 276 -6.64 5.33 -19.13
CA ILE A 276 -5.79 6.36 -19.72
C ILE A 276 -6.63 7.49 -20.30
N ALA A 277 -7.74 7.17 -20.98
CA ALA A 277 -8.61 8.18 -21.59
C ALA A 277 -9.26 9.09 -20.54
N ALA A 278 -9.72 8.52 -19.42
CA ALA A 278 -10.34 9.26 -18.32
C ALA A 278 -9.33 10.08 -17.51
N THR A 279 -8.13 9.52 -17.27
CA THR A 279 -7.18 10.09 -16.31
C THR A 279 -6.05 10.88 -16.95
N LYS A 280 -5.76 10.64 -18.23
CA LYS A 280 -4.58 11.10 -18.98
C LYS A 280 -3.25 10.69 -18.33
N ARG A 281 -3.26 9.61 -17.53
CA ARG A 281 -2.08 9.11 -16.81
C ARG A 281 -1.46 7.91 -17.52
N GLN A 282 -0.15 7.76 -17.40
CA GLN A 282 0.58 6.58 -17.84
C GLN A 282 0.17 5.36 -17.00
N VAL A 283 0.11 4.19 -17.63
CA VAL A 283 -0.05 2.88 -16.99
C VAL A 283 1.29 2.16 -17.05
N THR A 284 1.74 1.66 -15.91
CA THR A 284 2.92 0.80 -15.82
C THR A 284 2.50 -0.65 -15.98
N PHE A 285 3.23 -1.41 -16.78
CA PHE A 285 3.04 -2.84 -16.97
C PHE A 285 4.24 -3.56 -16.33
N GLU A 286 3.95 -4.28 -15.25
CA GLU A 286 4.92 -5.10 -14.55
C GLU A 286 5.08 -6.44 -15.29
N TYR A 287 6.32 -6.81 -15.60
CA TYR A 287 6.66 -8.01 -16.35
C TYR A 287 7.77 -8.77 -15.63
N VAL A 288 7.41 -9.80 -14.85
CA VAL A 288 8.39 -10.66 -14.20
C VAL A 288 9.07 -11.53 -15.25
N LEU A 289 10.40 -11.61 -15.22
CA LEU A 289 11.21 -12.43 -16.11
C LEU A 289 11.41 -13.80 -15.48
N LEU A 290 10.68 -14.78 -15.99
CA LEU A 290 10.73 -16.18 -15.61
C LEU A 290 11.58 -16.93 -16.62
N ALA A 291 12.71 -17.45 -16.14
CA ALA A 291 13.71 -18.11 -16.97
C ALA A 291 13.09 -19.22 -17.84
N ARG A 292 13.24 -19.10 -19.16
CA ARG A 292 12.72 -20.02 -20.20
C ARG A 292 11.19 -20.15 -20.24
N VAL A 293 10.47 -19.24 -19.60
CA VAL A 293 9.00 -19.23 -19.60
C VAL A 293 8.46 -18.06 -20.41
N ASN A 294 8.96 -16.85 -20.15
CA ASN A 294 8.44 -15.62 -20.75
C ASN A 294 9.52 -14.57 -21.09
N ASP A 295 10.80 -14.97 -21.05
CA ASP A 295 11.99 -14.10 -21.13
C ASP A 295 12.73 -14.18 -22.49
N SER A 296 12.13 -14.80 -23.51
CA SER A 296 12.71 -14.88 -24.85
C SER A 296 12.55 -13.56 -25.64
N ALA A 297 13.42 -13.37 -26.64
CA ALA A 297 13.30 -12.22 -27.56
C ALA A 297 11.97 -12.22 -28.32
N GLU A 298 11.44 -13.39 -28.67
CA GLU A 298 10.12 -13.55 -29.29
C GLU A 298 9.01 -12.98 -28.39
N TYR A 299 9.00 -13.31 -27.10
CA TYR A 299 8.04 -12.75 -26.16
C TYR A 299 8.21 -11.24 -25.98
N ALA A 300 9.43 -10.71 -26.06
CA ALA A 300 9.66 -9.27 -26.05
C ALA A 300 9.05 -8.58 -27.29
N HIS A 301 9.14 -9.19 -28.48
CA HIS A 301 8.48 -8.68 -29.69
C HIS A 301 6.95 -8.72 -29.55
N LEU A 302 6.38 -9.85 -29.10
CA LEU A 302 4.94 -9.98 -28.87
C LEU A 302 4.43 -8.97 -27.83
N LEU A 303 5.20 -8.71 -26.78
CA LEU A 303 4.87 -7.68 -25.78
C LEU A 303 4.84 -6.28 -26.40
N GLY A 304 5.81 -5.97 -27.26
CA GLY A 304 5.85 -4.72 -28.01
C GLY A 304 4.63 -4.53 -28.91
N GLU A 305 4.22 -5.58 -29.63
CA GLU A 305 3.01 -5.57 -30.47
C GLU A 305 1.73 -5.41 -29.64
N LEU A 306 1.62 -6.17 -28.54
CA LEU A 306 0.48 -6.12 -27.63
C LEU A 306 0.25 -4.71 -27.05
N LEU A 307 1.34 -4.02 -26.66
CA LEU A 307 1.27 -2.70 -26.03
C LEU A 307 1.38 -1.54 -27.02
N ALA A 308 1.63 -1.79 -28.31
CA ALA A 308 1.75 -0.76 -29.34
C ALA A 308 0.56 0.24 -29.37
N PRO A 309 -0.71 -0.20 -29.17
CA PRO A 309 -1.85 0.73 -29.12
C PRO A 309 -1.79 1.73 -27.96
N LEU A 310 -1.03 1.43 -26.89
CA LEU A 310 -0.89 2.25 -25.69
C LEU A 310 0.49 2.93 -25.57
N LYS A 311 1.36 2.83 -26.58
CA LYS A 311 2.80 3.20 -26.50
C LYS A 311 3.13 4.59 -25.92
N GLN A 312 2.24 5.57 -26.05
CA GLN A 312 2.46 6.92 -25.51
C GLN A 312 2.26 6.99 -23.99
N PHE A 313 1.49 6.06 -23.44
CA PHE A 313 1.07 6.01 -22.04
C PHE A 313 1.36 4.65 -21.40
N ALA A 314 2.25 3.85 -21.99
CA ALA A 314 2.70 2.58 -21.45
C ALA A 314 4.15 2.70 -20.98
N HIS A 315 4.45 2.18 -19.81
CA HIS A 315 5.81 1.92 -19.35
C HIS A 315 5.91 0.44 -18.99
N VAL A 316 7.00 -0.23 -19.34
CA VAL A 316 7.21 -1.64 -18.99
C VAL A 316 8.34 -1.73 -17.96
N ASN A 317 8.03 -2.28 -16.80
CA ASN A 317 8.99 -2.63 -15.77
C ASN A 317 9.33 -4.13 -15.89
N CYS A 318 10.56 -4.43 -16.30
CA CYS A 318 11.06 -5.81 -16.32
C CYS A 318 11.62 -6.16 -14.94
N ILE A 319 11.02 -7.15 -14.27
CA ILE A 319 11.37 -7.56 -12.91
C ILE A 319 12.09 -8.91 -12.96
N PRO A 320 13.37 -9.00 -12.59
CA PRO A 320 14.01 -10.30 -12.41
C PRO A 320 13.29 -11.09 -11.30
N VAL A 321 12.98 -12.36 -11.55
CA VAL A 321 12.34 -13.19 -10.52
C VAL A 321 13.27 -13.35 -9.30
N ASN A 322 12.71 -13.19 -8.10
CA ASN A 322 13.40 -13.54 -6.86
C ASN A 322 13.31 -15.06 -6.70
N ALA A 323 14.47 -15.72 -6.66
CA ALA A 323 14.59 -17.17 -6.46
C ALA A 323 14.47 -17.56 -4.97
#